data_AF-A0A438XNW3-F1
#
_entry.id   AF-A0A438XNW3-F1
#
_cell.length_a   1.000
_cell.length_b   1.000
_cell.length_c   1.000
_cell.angle_alpha   90.00
_cell.angle_beta   90.00
_cell.angle_gamma   90.00
#
_symmetry.space_group_name_H-M   'P 1'
#
loop_
_entity.id
_entity.type
_entity.pdbx_description
1 polymer ?
#
loop_
_entity_poly.entity_id
_entity_poly.type
_entity_poly.pdbx_seq_one_letter_code
_entity_poly.pdbx_strand_id
1 'polypeptide(L)'
;MQAFLNRSFAPLLNPNENPLEQVKSSIILKKGVSYFDWGASGLASALVEKRVKSLLPYYANAHSVASKHAILMGMLLKECQEKLKRSLNLSANHCVLSAGYGASSAIKKFQEILGVCIPSKTKKNLEPYLKDMALKRVIV
;
A
#
# COMPACT_ATOMS: atom_id res chain seq x y z
N MET A 1 -7.56 24.05 3.39
CA MET A 1 -6.80 22.80 3.16
C MET A 1 -6.57 22.02 4.45
N GLN A 2 -6.12 22.64 5.55
CA GLN A 2 -5.91 21.93 6.82
C GLN A 2 -7.16 21.21 7.36
N ALA A 3 -8.33 21.84 7.30
CA ALA A 3 -9.59 21.20 7.69
C ALA A 3 -9.89 19.91 6.90
N PHE A 4 -9.51 19.86 5.61
CA PHE A 4 -9.66 18.65 4.80
C PHE A 4 -8.75 17.53 5.33
N LEU A 5 -7.46 17.82 5.58
CA LEU A 5 -6.53 16.83 6.13
C LEU A 5 -6.98 16.34 7.52
N ASN A 6 -7.39 17.24 8.41
CA ASN A 6 -7.87 16.88 9.74
C ASN A 6 -9.07 15.93 9.66
N ARG A 7 -10.00 16.15 8.72
CA ARG A 7 -11.13 15.24 8.47
C ARG A 7 -10.67 13.91 7.86
N SER A 8 -9.76 13.95 6.89
CA SER A 8 -9.23 12.77 6.20
C SER A 8 -8.43 11.84 7.13
N PHE A 9 -7.87 12.37 8.21
CA PHE A 9 -7.13 11.61 9.22
C PHE A 9 -7.80 11.63 10.60
N ALA A 10 -9.08 11.98 10.68
CA ALA A 10 -9.84 11.83 11.91
C ALA A 10 -9.75 10.37 12.41
N PRO A 11 -9.80 10.13 13.73
CA PRO A 11 -9.83 8.79 14.28
C PRO A 11 -10.89 7.92 13.59
N LEU A 12 -10.53 6.68 13.26
CA LEU A 12 -11.48 5.70 12.72
C LEU A 12 -12.32 5.08 13.83
N LEU A 13 -11.74 4.95 15.02
CA LEU A 13 -12.35 4.38 16.21
C LEU A 13 -12.82 5.50 17.14
N ASN A 14 -13.96 5.30 17.78
CA ASN A 14 -14.41 6.11 18.90
C ASN A 14 -13.52 5.81 20.13
N PRO A 15 -12.86 6.81 20.73
CA PRO A 15 -11.98 6.60 21.88
C PRO A 15 -12.72 6.19 23.16
N ASN A 16 -14.03 6.42 23.24
CA ASN A 16 -14.84 6.13 24.43
C ASN A 16 -15.47 4.72 24.41
N GLU A 17 -15.24 3.96 23.34
CA GLU A 17 -15.80 2.63 23.14
C GLU A 17 -14.70 1.57 23.08
N ASN A 18 -15.05 0.31 23.30
CA ASN A 18 -14.09 -0.79 23.23
C ASN A 18 -13.50 -0.90 21.80
N PRO A 19 -12.18 -0.75 21.60
CA PRO A 19 -11.57 -0.78 20.27
C PRO A 19 -11.73 -2.13 19.54
N LEU A 20 -11.67 -3.23 20.28
CA LEU A 20 -11.74 -4.58 19.70
C LEU A 20 -13.14 -4.85 19.14
N GLU A 21 -14.19 -4.47 19.87
CA GLU A 21 -15.57 -4.64 19.41
C GLU A 21 -15.90 -3.75 18.21
N GLN A 22 -15.35 -2.54 18.17
CA GLN A 22 -15.46 -1.66 17.00
C GLN A 22 -14.77 -2.27 15.77
N VAL A 23 -13.56 -2.84 15.93
CA VAL A 23 -12.86 -3.50 14.82
C VAL A 23 -13.66 -4.71 14.34
N LYS A 24 -14.10 -5.60 15.24
CA LYS A 24 -14.89 -6.79 14.90
C LYS A 24 -16.17 -6.42 14.14
N SER A 25 -16.94 -5.47 14.66
CA SER A 25 -18.20 -5.03 14.03
C SER A 25 -17.99 -4.30 12.69
N SER A 26 -16.80 -3.75 12.45
CA SER A 26 -16.47 -3.12 11.18
C SER A 26 -16.16 -4.10 10.05
N ILE A 27 -15.86 -5.36 10.36
CA ILE A 27 -15.45 -6.35 9.36
C ILE A 27 -16.63 -6.65 8.41
N ILE A 28 -16.39 -6.49 7.12
CA ILE A 28 -17.35 -6.84 6.07
C ILE A 28 -17.19 -8.34 5.77
N LEU A 29 -18.08 -9.15 6.36
CA LEU A 29 -18.12 -10.59 6.16
C LEU A 29 -19.58 -11.07 6.03
N LYS A 30 -19.82 -12.08 5.19
CA LYS A 30 -21.15 -12.69 5.07
C LYS A 30 -21.57 -13.31 6.40
N LYS A 31 -22.81 -13.04 6.83
CA LYS A 31 -23.37 -13.57 8.08
C LYS A 31 -23.29 -15.10 8.11
N GLY A 32 -22.88 -15.64 9.26
CA GLY A 32 -22.74 -17.08 9.49
C GLY A 32 -21.46 -17.70 8.94
N VAL A 33 -20.54 -16.90 8.39
CA VAL A 33 -19.24 -17.37 7.92
C VAL A 33 -18.18 -17.10 8.99
N SER A 34 -17.35 -18.10 9.26
CA SER A 34 -16.11 -17.94 10.02
C SER A 34 -14.94 -17.83 9.04
N TYR A 35 -14.05 -16.85 9.27
CA TYR A 35 -12.89 -16.62 8.41
C TYR A 35 -11.61 -16.82 9.23
N PHE A 36 -10.82 -17.83 8.84
CA PHE A 36 -9.59 -18.24 9.54
C PHE A 36 -8.32 -18.08 8.69
N ASP A 37 -8.40 -17.30 7.60
CA ASP A 37 -7.28 -17.09 6.66
C ASP A 37 -6.74 -15.65 6.71
N TRP A 38 -6.84 -15.00 7.87
CA TRP A 38 -6.42 -13.60 8.07
C TRP A 38 -4.93 -13.37 7.79
N GLY A 39 -4.10 -14.42 7.98
CA GLY A 39 -2.68 -14.36 7.69
C GLY A 39 -2.37 -14.20 6.20
N ALA A 40 -3.22 -14.73 5.31
CA ALA A 40 -3.09 -14.56 3.88
C ALA A 40 -3.65 -13.21 3.40
N SER A 41 -4.83 -12.83 3.89
CA SER A 41 -5.45 -11.54 3.58
C SER A 41 -6.37 -11.07 4.71
N GLY A 42 -6.30 -9.79 5.05
CA GLY A 42 -7.33 -9.17 5.89
C GLY A 42 -8.66 -9.06 5.16
N LEU A 43 -9.75 -8.96 5.91
CA LEU A 43 -11.08 -8.62 5.36
C LEU A 43 -11.26 -7.11 5.30
N ALA A 44 -12.12 -6.66 4.37
CA ALA A 44 -12.47 -5.25 4.26
C ALA A 44 -13.15 -4.74 5.54
N SER A 45 -12.87 -3.48 5.90
CA SER A 45 -13.49 -2.82 7.06
C SER A 45 -14.39 -1.69 6.58
N ALA A 46 -15.65 -1.68 7.02
CA ALA A 46 -16.61 -0.63 6.71
C ALA A 46 -16.15 0.75 7.17
N LEU A 47 -15.32 0.84 8.22
CA LEU A 47 -14.73 2.11 8.69
C LEU A 47 -13.74 2.67 7.66
N VAL A 48 -12.88 1.81 7.12
CA VAL A 48 -11.91 2.17 6.07
C VAL A 48 -12.64 2.52 4.78
N GLU A 49 -13.60 1.70 4.34
CA GLU A 49 -14.39 1.94 3.14
C GLU A 49 -15.16 3.27 3.20
N LYS A 50 -15.77 3.57 4.36
CA LYS A 50 -16.43 4.87 4.58
C LYS A 50 -15.46 6.04 4.47
N ARG A 51 -14.23 5.90 4.99
CA ARG A 51 -13.19 6.93 4.85
C ARG A 51 -12.77 7.10 3.39
N VAL A 52 -12.47 6.02 2.68
CA VAL A 52 -12.12 6.06 1.26
C VAL A 52 -13.24 6.71 0.45
N LYS A 53 -14.49 6.29 0.64
CA LYS A 53 -15.66 6.87 -0.03
C LYS A 53 -15.80 8.37 0.23
N SER A 54 -15.47 8.86 1.42
CA SER A 54 -15.49 10.30 1.74
C SER A 54 -14.43 11.13 1.01
N LEU A 55 -13.37 10.49 0.51
CA LEU A 55 -12.29 11.13 -0.24
C LEU A 55 -12.56 11.17 -1.75
N LEU A 56 -13.35 10.22 -2.27
CA LEU A 56 -13.64 10.09 -3.71
C LEU A 56 -14.21 11.36 -4.37
N PRO A 57 -15.08 12.18 -3.73
CA PRO A 57 -15.53 13.43 -4.32
C PRO A 57 -14.41 14.43 -4.62
N TYR A 58 -13.24 14.26 -4.00
CA TYR A 58 -12.07 15.14 -4.16
C TYR A 58 -11.00 14.54 -5.09
N TYR A 59 -11.27 13.38 -5.70
CA TYR A 59 -10.27 12.61 -6.43
C TYR A 59 -9.72 13.39 -7.63
N ALA A 60 -8.40 13.44 -7.73
CA ALA A 60 -7.66 14.07 -8.81
C ALA A 60 -6.23 13.54 -8.80
N ASN A 61 -5.50 13.72 -9.91
CA ASN A 61 -4.10 13.33 -10.01
C ASN A 61 -3.25 14.09 -8.97
N ALA A 62 -2.71 13.38 -7.98
CA ALA A 62 -1.91 13.93 -6.89
C ALA A 62 -0.56 14.52 -7.32
N HIS A 63 -0.12 14.23 -8.55
CA HIS A 63 1.08 14.82 -9.15
C HIS A 63 0.79 16.06 -10.01
N SER A 64 -0.46 16.52 -10.05
CA SER A 64 -0.85 17.74 -10.75
C SER A 64 -1.07 18.90 -9.77
N VAL A 65 -0.94 20.12 -10.28
CA VAL A 65 -1.29 21.37 -9.58
C VAL A 65 -2.40 22.14 -10.31
N ALA A 66 -2.98 21.54 -11.36
CA ALA A 66 -3.92 22.21 -12.26
C ALA A 66 -5.31 22.47 -11.64
N SER A 67 -5.63 21.90 -10.48
CA SER A 67 -6.90 22.12 -9.81
C SER A 67 -6.77 22.08 -8.29
N LYS A 68 -7.75 22.68 -7.60
CA LYS A 68 -7.85 22.62 -6.15
C LYS A 68 -7.90 21.17 -5.63
N HIS A 69 -8.53 20.27 -6.37
CA HIS A 69 -8.62 18.85 -6.00
C HIS A 69 -7.29 18.14 -6.16
N ALA A 70 -6.54 18.43 -7.23
CA ALA A 70 -5.20 17.90 -7.44
C ALA A 70 -4.24 18.31 -6.30
N ILE A 71 -4.30 19.58 -5.90
CA ILE A 71 -3.54 20.10 -4.76
C ILE A 71 -3.94 19.39 -3.45
N LEU A 72 -5.24 19.21 -3.19
CA LEU A 72 -5.72 18.49 -1.99
C LEU A 72 -5.24 17.03 -1.95
N MET A 73 -5.28 16.33 -3.08
CA MET A 73 -4.83 14.94 -3.18
C MET A 73 -3.30 14.82 -3.07
N GLY A 74 -2.54 15.76 -3.63
CA GLY A 74 -1.10 15.85 -3.42
C GLY A 74 -0.72 16.03 -1.94
N MET A 75 -1.43 16.91 -1.22
CA MET A 75 -1.24 17.08 0.22
C MET A 75 -1.61 15.83 1.01
N LEU A 76 -2.73 15.19 0.66
CA LEU A 76 -3.18 13.96 1.31
C LEU A 76 -2.13 12.85 1.16
N LEU A 77 -1.59 12.67 -0.05
CA LEU A 77 -0.55 11.69 -0.34
C LEU A 77 0.71 11.95 0.50
N LYS A 78 1.15 13.22 0.58
CA LYS A 78 2.31 13.61 1.40
C LYS A 78 2.08 13.31 2.88
N GLU A 79 0.92 13.67 3.43
CA GLU A 79 0.59 13.38 4.83
C GLU A 79 0.48 11.87 5.10
N CYS A 80 -0.05 11.09 4.15
CA CYS A 80 -0.04 9.62 4.23
C CYS A 80 1.39 9.07 4.34
N GLN A 81 2.32 9.56 3.51
CA GLN A 81 3.73 9.12 3.54
C GLN A 81 4.39 9.46 4.88
N GLU A 82 4.16 10.66 5.42
CA GLU A 82 4.73 11.07 6.71
C GLU A 82 4.14 10.27 7.88
N LYS A 83 2.83 10.02 7.88
CA LYS A 83 2.20 9.16 8.89
C LYS A 83 2.72 7.71 8.80
N LEU A 84 2.90 7.18 7.59
CA LEU A 84 3.46 5.83 7.38
C LEU A 84 4.89 5.73 7.93
N LYS A 85 5.74 6.74 7.66
CA LYS A 85 7.10 6.79 8.22
C LYS A 85 7.05 6.75 9.75
N ARG A 86 6.21 7.59 10.36
CA ARG A 86 6.04 7.63 11.83
C ARG A 86 5.54 6.29 12.39
N SER A 87 4.55 5.65 11.76
CA SER A 87 4.01 4.37 12.25
C SER A 87 5.03 3.22 12.20
N LEU A 88 6.05 3.34 11.36
CA LEU A 88 7.12 2.37 11.19
C LEU A 88 8.45 2.82 11.81
N ASN A 89 8.45 3.91 12.59
CA ASN A 89 9.66 4.52 13.19
C ASN A 89 10.78 4.82 12.17
N LEU A 90 10.41 5.22 10.95
CA LEU A 90 11.36 5.56 9.89
C LEU A 90 11.85 7.01 10.05
N SER A 91 13.16 7.20 9.85
CA SER A 91 13.82 8.51 9.87
C SER A 91 13.98 9.11 8.47
N ALA A 92 14.56 10.32 8.39
CA ALA A 92 14.89 10.98 7.13
C ALA A 92 15.87 10.20 6.23
N ASN A 93 16.58 9.21 6.80
CA ASN A 93 17.48 8.32 6.06
C ASN A 93 16.74 7.22 5.29
N HIS A 94 15.40 7.14 5.43
CA HIS A 94 14.56 6.15 4.75
C HIS A 94 13.75 6.81 3.64
N CYS A 95 13.64 6.11 2.52
CA CYS A 95 12.81 6.52 1.39
C CYS A 95 11.57 5.62 1.27
N VAL A 96 10.41 6.21 0.98
CA VAL A 96 9.17 5.47 0.69
C VAL A 96 8.98 5.43 -0.82
N LEU A 97 9.10 4.24 -1.40
CA LEU A 97 8.92 4.00 -2.83
C LEU A 97 7.60 3.30 -3.08
N SER A 98 6.86 3.79 -4.08
CA SER A 98 5.68 3.08 -4.58
C SER A 98 6.15 1.88 -5.41
N ALA A 99 5.74 0.68 -5.02
CA ALA A 99 6.17 -0.56 -5.67
C ALA A 99 5.00 -1.40 -6.20
N GLY A 100 3.87 -0.77 -6.54
CA GLY A 100 2.66 -1.49 -6.97
C GLY A 100 1.88 -2.06 -5.78
N TYR A 101 1.39 -3.30 -5.91
CA TYR A 101 0.48 -3.93 -4.96
C TYR A 101 1.10 -5.20 -4.35
N GLY A 102 1.18 -5.22 -3.01
CA GLY A 102 1.63 -6.38 -2.24
C GLY A 102 3.15 -6.47 -2.04
N ALA A 103 3.57 -7.43 -1.20
CA ALA A 103 4.98 -7.62 -0.86
C ALA A 103 5.81 -8.14 -2.04
N SER A 104 5.24 -9.00 -2.90
CA SER A 104 5.96 -9.57 -4.04
C SER A 104 6.42 -8.50 -5.04
N SER A 105 5.58 -7.48 -5.30
CA SER A 105 5.96 -6.39 -6.20
C SER A 105 7.02 -5.48 -5.58
N ALA A 106 6.97 -5.26 -4.26
CA ALA A 106 8.01 -4.56 -3.51
C ALA A 106 9.36 -5.29 -3.56
N ILE A 107 9.37 -6.59 -3.30
CA ILE A 107 10.58 -7.43 -3.39
C ILE A 107 11.15 -7.41 -4.80
N LYS A 108 10.29 -7.57 -5.82
CA LYS A 108 10.71 -7.51 -7.22
C LYS A 108 11.36 -6.15 -7.55
N LYS A 109 10.73 -5.05 -7.15
CA LYS A 109 11.25 -3.70 -7.38
C LYS A 109 12.59 -3.49 -6.67
N PHE A 110 12.73 -4.03 -5.46
CA PHE A 110 13.98 -3.99 -4.72
C PHE A 110 15.09 -4.78 -5.42
N GLN A 111 14.80 -5.97 -5.94
CA GLN A 111 15.75 -6.76 -6.73
C GLN A 111 16.19 -6.06 -8.02
N GLU A 112 15.28 -5.33 -8.67
CA GLU A 112 15.59 -4.51 -9.86
C GLU A 112 16.53 -3.35 -9.51
N ILE A 113 16.28 -2.65 -8.38
CA ILE A 113 17.12 -1.55 -7.91
C ILE A 113 18.53 -2.05 -7.54
N LEU A 114 18.63 -3.21 -6.88
CA LEU A 114 19.91 -3.83 -6.52
C LEU A 114 20.67 -4.42 -7.72
N GLY A 115 20.02 -4.58 -8.88
CA GLY A 115 20.64 -5.20 -10.05
C GLY A 115 20.82 -6.72 -9.96
N VAL A 116 20.20 -7.39 -8.98
CA VAL A 116 20.27 -8.85 -8.81
C VAL A 116 19.24 -9.60 -9.67
N CYS A 117 18.32 -8.88 -10.31
CA CYS A 117 17.36 -9.44 -11.24
C CYS A 117 17.79 -9.17 -12.69
N ILE A 118 17.82 -10.21 -13.53
CA ILE A 118 17.99 -10.07 -14.99
C ILE A 118 16.62 -9.73 -15.62
N PRO A 119 16.45 -8.60 -16.32
CA PRO A 119 15.22 -8.28 -17.04
C PRO A 119 14.84 -9.38 -18.04
N SER A 120 13.54 -9.64 -18.22
CA SER A 120 13.07 -10.77 -19.04
C SER A 120 13.62 -10.77 -20.46
N LYS A 121 13.74 -9.60 -21.09
CA LYS A 121 14.31 -9.47 -22.44
C LYS A 121 15.81 -9.79 -22.45
N THR A 122 16.56 -9.27 -21.48
CA THR A 122 17.99 -9.57 -21.31
C THR A 122 18.20 -11.05 -21.04
N LYS A 123 17.39 -11.66 -20.18
CA LYS A 123 17.42 -13.10 -19.91
C LYS A 123 17.25 -13.91 -21.19
N LYS A 124 16.26 -13.57 -22.03
CA LYS A 124 16.02 -14.23 -23.32
C LYS A 124 17.21 -14.08 -24.28
N ASN A 125 17.85 -12.92 -24.31
CA ASN A 125 19.02 -12.69 -25.15
C ASN A 125 20.27 -13.45 -24.64
N LEU A 126 20.39 -13.63 -23.32
CA LEU A 126 21.47 -14.39 -22.69
C LEU A 126 21.25 -15.90 -22.75
N GLU A 127 20.00 -16.35 -22.91
CA GLU A 127 19.60 -17.76 -22.87
C GLU A 127 20.47 -18.69 -23.74
N PRO A 128 20.84 -18.36 -25.00
CA PRO A 128 21.73 -19.21 -25.80
C PRO A 128 23.12 -19.40 -25.17
N TYR A 129 23.63 -18.41 -24.45
CA TYR A 129 24.96 -18.42 -23.82
C TYR A 129 24.97 -19.06 -22.43
N LEU A 130 23.79 -19.18 -21.80
CA LEU A 130 23.63 -19.75 -20.47
C LEU A 130 23.31 -21.25 -20.49
N LYS A 131 23.06 -21.85 -21.67
CA LYS A 131 22.65 -23.26 -21.81
C LYS A 131 23.66 -24.26 -21.25
N ASP A 132 24.96 -23.97 -21.38
CA ASP A 132 26.04 -24.85 -20.93
C ASP A 132 26.54 -24.54 -19.52
N MET A 133 26.01 -23.48 -18.89
CA MET A 133 26.31 -23.18 -17.49
C MET A 133 25.46 -24.04 -16.57
N ALA A 134 26.11 -24.74 -15.62
CA ALA A 134 25.46 -25.46 -14.54
C ALA A 134 24.85 -24.47 -13.52
N LEU A 135 23.83 -23.73 -13.93
CA LEU A 135 23.05 -22.89 -13.03
C LEU A 135 22.13 -23.80 -12.21
N LYS A 136 22.28 -23.77 -10.88
CA LYS A 136 21.32 -24.41 -9.98
C LYS A 136 19.97 -23.76 -10.22
N ARG A 137 19.02 -24.52 -10.79
CA ARG A 137 17.65 -24.08 -11.00
C ARG A 137 16.99 -24.00 -9.63
N VAL A 138 16.79 -22.78 -9.13
CA VAL A 138 15.96 -22.54 -7.95
C VAL A 138 14.52 -22.40 -8.44
N ILE A 139 13.65 -23.28 -7.97
CA ILE A 139 12.20 -23.13 -8.10
C ILE A 139 11.78 -22.33 -6.86
N VAL A 140 11.23 -21.13 -7.08
CA VAL A 140 10.57 -20.31 -6.05
C VAL A 140 9.07 -20.39 -6.29
#